data_AF-A0A7C1ZRJ2-F1
#
_entry.id   AF-A0A7C1ZRJ2-F1
#
_cell.length_a   1.000
_cell.length_b   1.000
_cell.length_c   1.000
_cell.angle_alpha   90.00
_cell.angle_beta   90.00
_cell.angle_gamma   90.00
#
_symmetry.space_group_name_H-M   'P 1'
#
loop_
_entity.id
_entity.type
_entity.pdbx_description
1 polymer ?
#
loop_
_entity_poly.entity_id
_entity_poly.type
_entity_poly.pdbx_seq_one_letter_code
_entity_poly.pdbx_strand_id
1 'polypeptide(L)'
;MHYYDWKGKPYTGTRKEQVLKWGKDFESKKHKIIKQQTLWWGGWVSTVWLGLDHQFGFGKPLIFESMIFFKSWSDLGMDRYSTRRGAFKGHRAMVRKWSNPLVFVPALMDRLIRRIRYGH
;
A
#
# COMPACT_ATOMS: atom_id res chain seq x y z
N MET A 1 -1.72 13.63 13.60
CA MET A 1 -1.00 12.53 12.90
C MET A 1 -0.25 11.72 13.94
N HIS A 2 -0.48 10.41 14.06
CA HIS A 2 0.21 9.54 15.02
C HIS A 2 1.16 8.58 14.32
N TYR A 3 2.24 8.15 15.00
CA TYR A 3 3.23 7.21 14.48
C TYR A 3 3.19 5.88 15.21
N TYR A 4 3.33 4.80 14.46
CA TYR A 4 3.27 3.42 14.95
C TYR A 4 4.39 2.60 14.37
N ASP A 5 4.98 1.71 15.15
CA ASP A 5 5.94 0.73 14.65
C ASP A 5 5.28 -0.31 13.72
N TRP A 6 6.09 -1.17 13.09
CA TRP A 6 5.61 -2.22 12.19
C TRP A 6 4.80 -3.32 12.88
N LYS A 7 4.77 -3.34 14.22
CA LYS A 7 3.93 -4.23 15.03
C LYS A 7 2.58 -3.59 15.37
N GLY A 8 2.40 -2.30 15.09
CA GLY A 8 1.19 -1.54 15.40
C GLY A 8 1.19 -0.90 16.78
N LYS A 9 2.33 -0.85 17.47
CA LYS A 9 2.46 -0.14 18.74
C LYS A 9 2.76 1.35 18.47
N PRO A 10 2.06 2.30 19.13
CA PRO A 10 2.38 3.71 18.98
C PRO A 10 3.78 4.01 19.52
N TYR A 11 4.55 4.85 18.82
CA TYR A 11 5.79 5.38 19.38
C TYR A 11 5.48 6.35 20.51
N THR A 12 6.27 6.29 21.58
CA THR A 12 6.17 7.16 22.75
C THR A 12 7.25 8.24 22.75
N GLY A 13 7.02 9.30 23.55
CA GLY A 13 7.90 10.47 23.66
C GLY A 13 7.33 11.71 23.00
N THR A 14 8.15 12.75 22.87
CA THR A 14 7.83 13.99 22.17
C THR A 14 7.55 13.73 20.70
N ARG A 15 6.88 14.68 20.03
CA ARG A 15 6.60 14.60 18.59
C ARG A 15 7.88 14.37 17.77
N LYS A 16 8.95 15.11 18.07
CA LYS A 16 10.24 15.02 17.39
C LYS A 16 10.84 13.63 17.53
N GLU A 17 10.82 13.06 18.73
CA GLU A 17 11.31 11.69 18.97
C GLU A 17 10.51 10.64 18.21
N GLN A 18 9.18 10.78 18.15
CA GLN A 18 8.34 9.86 17.39
C GLN A 18 8.65 9.90 15.89
N VAL A 19 8.83 11.10 15.31
CA VAL A 19 9.22 11.27 13.90
C VAL A 19 10.57 10.59 13.64
N LEU A 20 11.56 10.80 14.51
CA LEU A 20 12.90 10.24 14.34
C LEU A 20 12.91 8.71 14.46
N LYS A 21 12.17 8.15 15.43
CA LYS A 21 12.00 6.70 15.58
C LYS A 21 11.33 6.09 14.35
N TRP A 22 10.24 6.71 13.89
CA TRP A 22 9.55 6.29 12.67
C TRP A 22 10.46 6.37 11.44
N GLY A 23 11.18 7.48 11.24
CA GLY A 23 12.07 7.67 10.09
C GLY A 23 13.15 6.59 10.02
N LYS A 24 13.81 6.32 11.15
CA LYS A 24 14.80 5.24 11.27
C LYS A 24 14.23 3.87 10.88
N ASP A 25 13.03 3.53 11.35
CA ASP A 25 12.41 2.25 11.01
C ASP A 25 11.89 2.23 9.57
N PHE A 26 11.40 3.36 9.05
CA PHE A 26 10.84 3.50 7.70
C PHE A 26 11.91 3.39 6.61
N GLU A 27 13.12 3.86 6.87
CA GLU A 27 14.28 3.71 5.98
C GLU A 27 14.75 2.25 5.89
N SER A 28 14.43 1.41 6.87
CA SER A 28 14.73 -0.01 6.83
C SER A 28 13.78 -0.76 5.88
N LYS A 29 14.30 -1.19 4.71
CA LYS A 29 13.55 -2.03 3.76
C LYS A 29 12.91 -3.26 4.43
N LYS A 30 13.59 -3.83 5.43
CA LYS A 30 13.12 -5.01 6.21
C LYS A 30 11.82 -4.74 6.96
N HIS A 31 11.62 -3.52 7.46
CA HIS A 31 10.42 -3.14 8.21
C HIS A 31 9.35 -2.57 7.26
N LYS A 32 9.77 -1.84 6.23
CA LYS A 32 8.89 -1.18 5.27
C LYS A 32 8.15 -2.15 4.35
N ILE A 33 8.83 -3.13 3.76
CA ILE A 33 8.20 -4.02 2.77
C ILE A 33 7.67 -5.27 3.47
N ILE A 34 6.35 -5.44 3.46
CA ILE A 34 5.70 -6.61 4.06
C ILE A 34 5.67 -7.76 3.05
N LYS A 35 5.26 -7.48 1.81
CA LYS A 35 5.24 -8.45 0.72
C LYS A 35 5.15 -7.75 -0.63
N GLN A 36 5.85 -8.28 -1.62
CA GLN A 36 5.68 -7.91 -3.02
C GLN A 36 5.39 -9.16 -3.86
N GLN A 37 4.59 -9.01 -4.90
CA GLN A 37 4.27 -10.11 -5.81
C GLN A 37 3.97 -9.60 -7.21
N THR A 38 4.74 -10.06 -8.19
CA THR A 38 4.49 -9.82 -9.61
C THR A 38 3.37 -10.74 -10.10
N LEU A 39 2.53 -10.21 -10.98
CA LEU A 39 1.43 -10.90 -11.64
C LEU A 39 1.84 -11.29 -13.05
N TRP A 40 1.18 -12.31 -13.61
CA TRP A 40 1.55 -12.91 -14.91
C TRP A 40 1.53 -11.94 -16.10
N TRP A 41 0.75 -10.86 -16.02
CA TRP A 41 0.64 -9.81 -17.05
C TRP A 41 1.58 -8.62 -16.81
N GLY A 42 2.49 -8.70 -15.83
CA GLY A 42 3.53 -7.70 -15.57
C GLY A 42 3.17 -6.60 -14.56
N GLY A 43 1.95 -6.57 -14.02
CA GLY A 43 1.63 -5.77 -12.84
C GLY A 43 2.25 -6.34 -11.58
N TRP A 44 2.38 -5.54 -10.51
CA TRP A 44 2.85 -6.05 -9.23
C TRP A 44 2.09 -5.45 -8.06
N VAL A 45 1.80 -6.28 -7.06
CA VAL A 45 1.20 -5.86 -5.79
C VAL A 45 2.33 -5.62 -4.79
N SER A 46 2.36 -4.44 -4.17
CA SER A 46 3.29 -4.10 -3.10
C SER A 46 2.51 -3.77 -1.83
N THR A 47 2.75 -4.54 -0.78
CA THR A 47 2.22 -4.27 0.56
C THR A 47 3.33 -3.76 1.46
N VAL A 48 3.11 -2.59 2.03
CA VAL A 48 4.09 -1.87 2.85
C VAL A 48 3.50 -1.48 4.20
N TRP A 49 4.39 -1.30 5.17
CA TRP A 49 4.12 -0.57 6.38
C TRP A 49 4.44 0.91 6.14
N LEU A 50 3.48 1.77 6.45
CA LEU A 50 3.59 3.22 6.36
C LEU A 50 4.07 3.82 7.68
N GLY A 51 3.64 3.24 8.82
CA GLY A 51 3.95 3.74 10.17
C GLY A 51 3.31 5.08 10.53
N LEU A 52 2.58 5.68 9.60
CA LEU A 52 1.76 6.87 9.77
C LEU A 52 0.30 6.47 9.80
N ASP A 53 -0.46 6.98 10.76
CA ASP A 53 -1.91 6.80 10.75
C ASP A 53 -2.58 7.64 9.65
N HIS A 54 -2.98 6.97 8.57
CA HIS A 54 -3.69 7.56 7.43
C HIS A 54 -5.19 7.80 7.68
N GLN A 55 -5.71 7.47 8.87
CA GLN A 55 -7.00 7.98 9.34
C GLN A 55 -6.88 9.29 10.12
N PHE A 56 -5.66 9.79 10.37
CA PHE A 56 -5.44 11.05 11.09
C PHE A 56 -6.11 11.11 12.48
N GLY A 57 -6.26 9.97 13.15
CA GLY A 57 -6.94 9.84 14.45
C GLY A 57 -8.43 9.49 14.35
N PHE A 58 -9.03 9.47 13.15
CA PHE A 58 -10.44 9.13 12.96
C PHE A 58 -10.64 7.62 12.82
N GLY A 59 -10.67 6.91 13.94
CA GLY A 59 -10.96 5.47 13.98
C GLY A 59 -9.73 4.60 14.22
N LYS A 60 -9.71 3.40 13.64
CA LYS A 60 -8.61 2.43 13.81
C LYS A 60 -7.44 2.81 12.91
N PRO A 61 -6.23 3.02 13.45
CA PRO A 61 -5.14 3.62 12.71
C PRO A 61 -4.81 2.83 11.44
N LEU A 62 -4.72 3.48 10.28
CA LEU A 62 -4.40 2.82 9.00
C LEU A 62 -2.92 3.01 8.69
N ILE A 63 -2.11 2.01 9.07
CA ILE A 63 -0.64 2.10 9.06
C ILE A 63 0.03 1.13 8.09
N PHE A 64 -0.77 0.33 7.37
CA PHE A 64 -0.32 -0.54 6.28
C PHE A 64 -1.12 -0.24 5.01
N GLU A 65 -0.52 -0.52 3.87
CA GLU A 65 -1.12 -0.27 2.57
C GLU A 65 -0.71 -1.35 1.58
N SER A 66 -1.65 -1.76 0.73
CA SER A 66 -1.38 -2.57 -0.45
C SER A 66 -1.77 -1.77 -1.68
N MET A 67 -0.86 -1.69 -2.65
CA MET A 67 -1.09 -1.07 -3.95
C MET A 67 -0.77 -2.05 -5.07
N ILE A 68 -1.57 -2.01 -6.12
CA ILE A 68 -1.27 -2.67 -7.41
C ILE A 68 -0.73 -1.62 -8.37
N PHE A 69 0.39 -1.92 -9.00
CA PHE A 69 1.02 -1.04 -9.98
C PHE A 69 1.06 -1.71 -11.35
N PHE A 70 1.08 -0.87 -12.38
CA PHE A 70 1.35 -1.27 -13.76
C PHE A 70 2.18 -0.23 -14.51
N LYS A 71 3.14 -0.70 -15.32
CA LYS A 71 4.10 0.13 -16.06
C LYS A 71 4.68 1.25 -15.18
N SER A 72 4.80 2.50 -15.67
CA SER A 72 5.49 3.65 -15.06
C SER A 72 4.92 4.11 -13.70
N TRP A 73 4.88 3.22 -12.71
CA TRP A 73 4.42 3.45 -11.34
C TRP A 73 2.97 3.91 -11.20
N SER A 74 2.18 3.79 -12.26
CA SER A 74 0.77 4.11 -12.20
C SER A 74 0.04 3.07 -11.35
N ASP A 75 -0.62 3.51 -10.29
CA ASP A 75 -1.38 2.63 -9.41
C ASP A 75 -2.74 2.30 -10.02
N LEU A 76 -3.17 1.04 -9.94
CA LEU A 76 -4.47 0.59 -10.43
C LEU A 76 -5.51 0.47 -9.32
N GLY A 77 -5.07 0.62 -8.07
CA GLY A 77 -5.90 0.43 -6.89
C GLY A 77 -5.06 0.31 -5.63
N MET A 78 -5.71 0.66 -4.52
CA MET A 78 -5.09 0.77 -3.21
C MET A 78 -6.09 0.38 -2.12
N ASP A 79 -5.60 -0.34 -1.12
CA ASP A 79 -6.35 -0.65 0.11
C ASP A 79 -5.44 -0.46 1.32
N ARG A 80 -6.00 0.00 2.44
CA ARG A 80 -5.27 0.28 3.69
C ARG A 80 -5.76 -0.57 4.86
N TYR A 81 -4.87 -0.83 5.81
CA TYR A 81 -5.13 -1.76 6.92
C TYR A 81 -4.51 -1.28 8.23
N SER A 82 -5.17 -1.60 9.34
CA SER A 82 -4.66 -1.28 10.68
C SER A 82 -3.69 -2.31 11.25
N THR A 83 -3.68 -3.53 10.70
CA THR A 83 -2.86 -4.62 11.24
C THR A 83 -2.08 -5.32 10.14
N ARG A 84 -0.88 -5.81 10.49
CA ARG A 84 -0.03 -6.58 9.57
C ARG A 84 -0.74 -7.83 9.03
N ARG A 85 -1.49 -8.52 9.90
CA ARG A 85 -2.30 -9.69 9.49
C ARG A 85 -3.39 -9.30 8.49
N GLY A 86 -4.08 -8.18 8.73
CA GLY A 86 -5.04 -7.61 7.80
C GLY A 86 -4.39 -7.28 6.45
N ALA A 87 -3.23 -6.64 6.47
CA ALA A 87 -2.46 -6.31 5.27
C ALA A 87 -2.06 -7.55 4.45
N PHE A 88 -1.64 -8.64 5.10
CA PHE A 88 -1.37 -9.91 4.39
C PHE A 88 -2.61 -10.54 3.76
N LYS A 89 -3.76 -10.51 4.45
CA LYS A 89 -5.04 -10.99 3.90
C LYS A 89 -5.45 -10.13 2.71
N GLY A 90 -5.33 -8.81 2.86
CA GLY A 90 -5.54 -7.81 1.83
C GLY A 90 -4.68 -8.02 0.60
N HIS A 91 -3.37 -8.22 0.79
CA HIS A 91 -2.43 -8.54 -0.28
C HIS A 91 -2.89 -9.73 -1.10
N ARG A 92 -3.24 -10.86 -0.46
CA ARG A 92 -3.73 -12.05 -1.17
C ARG A 92 -5.03 -11.78 -1.92
N ALA A 93 -5.94 -11.00 -1.34
CA ALA A 93 -7.18 -10.62 -2.00
C ALA A 93 -6.92 -9.75 -3.23
N MET A 94 -6.00 -8.78 -3.13
CA MET A 94 -5.58 -7.92 -4.22
C MET A 94 -4.90 -8.72 -5.34
N VAL A 95 -3.96 -9.61 -5.01
CA VAL A 95 -3.35 -10.53 -5.97
C VAL A 95 -4.42 -11.36 -6.69
N ARG A 96 -5.35 -11.99 -5.96
CA ARG A 96 -6.42 -12.79 -6.57
C ARG A 96 -7.31 -11.96 -7.49
N LYS A 97 -7.71 -10.76 -7.05
CA LYS A 97 -8.53 -9.82 -7.83
C LYS A 97 -7.84 -9.46 -9.14
N TRP A 98 -6.56 -9.06 -9.08
CA TRP A 98 -5.82 -8.53 -10.22
C TRP A 98 -5.17 -9.60 -11.09
N SER A 99 -5.06 -10.85 -10.62
CA SER A 99 -4.72 -11.99 -11.46
C SER A 99 -5.87 -12.43 -12.38
N ASN A 100 -7.12 -12.02 -12.08
CA ASN A 100 -8.29 -12.38 -12.87
C ASN A 100 -8.34 -11.53 -14.17
N PRO A 101 -8.29 -12.15 -15.37
CA PRO A 101 -8.36 -11.43 -16.64
C PRO A 101 -9.62 -10.56 -16.79
N LEU A 102 -10.75 -11.00 -16.22
CA LEU A 102 -12.02 -10.27 -16.28
C LEU A 102 -11.99 -8.95 -15.49
N VAL A 103 -11.05 -8.80 -14.56
CA VAL A 103 -10.85 -7.55 -13.82
C VAL A 103 -9.79 -6.69 -14.49
N PHE A 104 -8.67 -7.29 -14.87
CA PHE A 104 -7.53 -6.55 -15.40
C PHE A 104 -7.77 -6.01 -16.82
N VAL A 105 -8.35 -6.79 -17.73
CA VAL A 105 -8.55 -6.36 -19.13
C VAL A 105 -9.42 -5.10 -19.24
N PRO A 106 -10.60 -5.02 -18.58
CA PRO A 106 -11.40 -3.80 -18.60
C PRO A 106 -10.69 -2.59 -17.99
N ALA A 107 -9.98 -2.78 -16.87
CA ALA A 107 -9.23 -1.70 -16.22
C ALA A 107 -8.10 -1.16 -17.11
N LEU A 108 -7.44 -2.02 -17.88
CA LEU A 108 -6.44 -1.63 -18.86
C LEU A 108 -7.08 -0.86 -20.04
N MET A 109 -8.21 -1.35 -20.55
CA MET A 109 -8.93 -0.73 -21.66
C MET A 109 -9.46 0.66 -21.30
N ASP A 110 -10.06 0.84 -20.12
CA ASP A 110 -10.52 2.17 -19.66
C ASP A 110 -9.36 3.17 -19.64
N ARG A 111 -8.18 2.75 -19.18
CA ARG A 111 -6.98 3.60 -19.19
C ARG A 111 -6.49 3.93 -20.59
N LEU A 112 -6.46 2.96 -21.51
CA LEU A 112 -6.07 3.20 -22.89
C LEU A 112 -7.02 4.18 -23.57
N ILE A 113 -8.33 4.03 -23.35
CA ILE A 113 -9.36 4.95 -23.87
C ILE A 113 -9.15 6.35 -23.31
N ARG A 114 -8.96 6.49 -21.99
CA ARG A 114 -8.67 7.80 -21.38
C ARG A 114 -7.39 8.42 -21.94
N ARG A 115 -6.34 7.63 -22.17
CA ARG A 115 -5.09 8.12 -22.75
C ARG A 115 -5.28 8.65 -24.17
N ILE A 116 -6.01 7.92 -25.01
CA ILE A 116 -6.35 8.36 -26.37
C ILE A 116 -7.19 9.64 -26.34
N ARG A 117 -8.17 9.71 -25.43
CA ARG A 117 -9.11 10.84 -25.35
C ARG A 117 -8.51 12.11 -24.74
N TYR A 118 -7.59 11.97 -23.78
CA TYR A 118 -7.14 13.09 -22.94
C TYR A 118 -5.62 13.37 -23.00
N GLY A 119 -4.83 12.58 -23.72
CA GLY A 119 -3.46 12.96 -24.12
C GLY A 119 -2.41 13.09 -23.00
N HIS A 120 -2.46 12.25 -21.96
CA HIS A 120 -1.40 12.14 -20.95
C HIS A 120 -0.39 11.01 -21.24
#